data_AF-A0A6P0JWC9-F1
#
_entry.id   AF-A0A6P0JWC9-F1
#
_cell.length_a   1.000
_cell.length_b   1.000
_cell.length_c   1.000
_cell.angle_alpha   90.00
_cell.angle_beta   90.00
_cell.angle_gamma   90.00
#
_symmetry.space_group_name_H-M   'P 1'
#
loop_
_entity.id
_entity.type
_entity.pdbx_description
1 polymer ?
#
loop_
_entity_poly.entity_id
_entity_poly.type
_entity_poly.pdbx_seq_one_letter_code
_entity_poly.pdbx_strand_id
1 'polypeptide(L)'
;MTQAPLSELNIPLPPTQEELPYDDGEPMETQRHQDQMTMLIYTLSPWIEQREDGYTGGNMFVYFSLEQVRSQDFKGPDFFAVLGVPKGERRSWVVWEEGKGPDVVIELLSSSTANVDKGEKKRIYQDQLRVPEYYWFDPFN
;
A
#
# COMPACT_ATOMS: atom_id res chain seq x y z
N MET A 1 23.29 15.41 26.13
CA MET A 1 22.58 14.22 26.66
C MET A 1 22.66 13.17 25.56
N THR A 2 23.38 12.08 25.80
CA THR A 2 23.48 10.93 24.90
C THR A 2 22.15 10.18 24.96
N GLN A 3 21.39 10.14 23.86
CA GLN A 3 20.25 9.23 23.77
C GLN A 3 20.80 7.81 23.75
N ALA A 4 20.45 7.01 24.75
CA ALA A 4 20.67 5.57 24.71
C ALA A 4 19.82 4.97 23.56
N PRO A 5 20.35 4.04 22.76
CA PRO A 5 19.58 3.41 21.70
C PRO A 5 18.37 2.67 22.30
N LEU A 6 17.22 2.72 21.62
CA LEU A 6 15.94 2.16 22.09
C LEU A 6 16.02 0.67 22.49
N SER A 7 16.99 -0.06 21.94
CA SER A 7 17.29 -1.46 22.29
C SER A 7 17.71 -1.63 23.76
N GLU A 8 18.37 -0.63 24.37
CA GLU A 8 18.79 -0.67 25.77
C GLU A 8 17.63 -0.46 26.75
N LEU A 9 16.50 0.07 26.27
CA LEU A 9 15.30 0.32 27.08
C LEU A 9 14.33 -0.87 27.10
N ASN A 10 14.66 -1.98 26.42
CA ASN A 10 13.84 -3.19 26.30
C ASN A 10 12.40 -2.91 25.80
N ILE A 11 12.25 -1.87 24.97
CA ILE A 11 10.98 -1.51 24.34
C ILE A 11 10.86 -2.36 23.07
N PRO A 12 9.81 -3.19 22.92
CA PRO A 12 9.61 -3.95 21.69
C PRO A 12 9.36 -2.99 20.53
N LEU A 13 10.13 -3.14 19.47
CA LEU A 13 9.94 -2.40 18.22
C LEU A 13 8.70 -2.94 17.48
N PRO A 14 8.03 -2.08 16.69
CA PRO A 14 6.94 -2.56 15.84
C PRO A 14 7.49 -3.53 14.76
N PRO A 15 6.66 -4.49 14.30
CA PRO A 15 7.09 -5.46 13.31
C PRO A 15 7.40 -4.78 11.98
N THR A 16 8.33 -5.35 11.23
CA THR A 16 8.76 -4.87 9.93
C THR A 16 8.09 -5.65 8.80
N GLN A 17 8.26 -5.20 7.55
CA GLN A 17 7.82 -5.91 6.35
C GLN A 17 8.44 -7.31 6.22
N GLU A 18 9.55 -7.59 6.90
CA GLU A 18 10.17 -8.92 6.96
C GLU A 18 9.41 -9.88 7.89
N GLU A 19 8.66 -9.33 8.84
CA GLU A 19 7.92 -10.08 9.87
C GLU A 19 6.41 -10.14 9.59
N LEU A 20 5.92 -9.32 8.65
CA LEU A 20 4.53 -9.20 8.28
C LEU A 20 4.23 -9.97 6.98
N PRO A 21 3.01 -10.51 6.84
CA PRO A 21 2.57 -11.02 5.54
C PRO A 21 2.52 -9.87 4.52
N TYR A 22 2.59 -10.23 3.25
CA TYR A 22 2.57 -9.26 2.14
C TYR A 22 1.58 -9.63 1.05
N ASP A 23 1.03 -10.83 1.11
CA ASP A 23 0.14 -11.45 0.15
C ASP A 23 -0.79 -12.43 0.89
N ASP A 24 -2.03 -12.58 0.43
CA ASP A 24 -2.97 -13.62 0.88
C ASP A 24 -2.91 -14.86 -0.01
N GLY A 25 -2.19 -14.79 -1.14
CA GLY A 25 -2.05 -15.86 -2.12
C GLY A 25 -3.25 -15.99 -3.04
N GLU A 26 -4.25 -15.09 -2.93
CA GLU A 26 -5.40 -15.09 -3.82
C GLU A 26 -5.01 -14.40 -5.14
N PRO A 27 -5.26 -15.05 -6.29
CA PRO A 27 -5.00 -14.41 -7.56
C PRO A 27 -5.94 -13.22 -7.77
N MET A 28 -5.47 -12.23 -8.53
CA MET A 28 -6.34 -11.17 -9.06
C MET A 28 -7.56 -11.78 -9.74
N GLU A 29 -8.74 -11.18 -9.53
CA GLU A 29 -10.03 -11.80 -9.85
C GLU A 29 -10.17 -12.19 -11.33
N THR A 30 -9.58 -11.39 -12.24
CA THR A 30 -9.61 -11.66 -13.68
C THR A 30 -8.30 -11.27 -14.37
N GLN A 31 -8.04 -11.88 -15.54
CA GLN A 31 -6.91 -11.48 -16.40
C GLN A 31 -6.91 -9.98 -16.70
N ARG A 32 -8.09 -9.40 -16.97
CA ARG A 32 -8.22 -7.97 -17.26
C ARG A 32 -7.77 -7.12 -16.06
N HIS A 33 -8.15 -7.52 -14.85
CA HIS A 33 -7.78 -6.82 -13.61
C HIS A 33 -6.25 -6.82 -13.44
N GLN A 34 -5.62 -7.98 -13.66
CA GLN A 34 -4.16 -8.12 -13.67
C GLN A 34 -3.50 -7.26 -14.76
N ASP A 35 -4.03 -7.28 -15.99
CA ASP A 35 -3.49 -6.49 -17.12
C ASP A 35 -3.59 -4.99 -16.84
N GLN A 36 -4.70 -4.52 -16.26
CA GLN A 36 -4.90 -3.12 -15.90
C GLN A 36 -3.90 -2.64 -14.84
N MET A 37 -3.70 -3.42 -13.78
CA MET A 37 -2.68 -3.12 -12.77
C MET A 37 -1.28 -3.10 -13.39
N THR A 38 -0.97 -4.13 -14.19
CA THR A 38 0.31 -4.28 -14.88
C THR A 38 0.58 -3.08 -15.80
N MET A 39 -0.42 -2.64 -16.55
CA MET A 39 -0.34 -1.44 -17.40
C MET A 39 -0.11 -0.18 -16.56
N LEU A 40 -0.80 0.02 -15.43
CA LEU A 40 -0.57 1.17 -14.56
C LEU A 40 0.86 1.23 -14.04
N ILE A 41 1.37 0.12 -13.50
CA ILE A 41 2.72 0.04 -12.96
C ILE A 41 3.74 0.31 -14.07
N TYR A 42 3.73 -0.47 -15.17
CA TYR A 42 4.74 -0.31 -16.21
C TYR A 42 4.67 1.00 -16.97
N THR A 43 3.51 1.64 -17.07
CA THR A 43 3.41 2.97 -17.70
C THR A 43 4.06 4.03 -16.83
N LEU A 44 3.98 3.90 -15.49
CA LEU A 44 4.55 4.87 -14.55
C LEU A 44 5.99 4.56 -14.17
N SER A 45 6.47 3.31 -14.31
CA SER A 45 7.84 2.92 -13.97
C SER A 45 8.91 3.82 -14.59
N PRO A 46 8.90 4.14 -15.91
CA PRO A 46 9.94 5.00 -16.49
C PRO A 46 9.95 6.42 -15.90
N TRP A 47 8.77 6.95 -15.54
CA TRP A 47 8.67 8.25 -14.89
C TRP A 47 9.21 8.20 -13.46
N ILE A 48 8.89 7.15 -12.70
CA ILE A 48 9.42 6.92 -11.36
C ILE A 48 10.93 6.69 -11.39
N GLU A 49 11.45 5.94 -12.35
CA GLU A 49 12.89 5.64 -12.50
C GLU A 49 13.73 6.90 -12.77
N GLN A 50 13.16 7.90 -13.45
CA GLN A 50 13.84 9.18 -13.70
C GLN A 50 13.88 10.11 -12.47
N ARG A 51 13.15 9.78 -11.40
CA ARG A 51 13.16 10.53 -10.15
C ARG A 51 14.21 9.98 -9.20
N GLU A 52 14.79 10.85 -8.37
CA GLU A 52 15.65 10.44 -7.26
C GLU A 52 14.87 9.67 -6.18
N ASP A 53 13.58 9.97 -6.04
CA ASP A 53 12.70 9.42 -5.02
C ASP A 53 11.40 8.86 -5.60
N GLY A 54 10.73 8.04 -4.81
CA GLY A 54 9.40 7.53 -5.07
C GLY A 54 9.33 6.06 -5.43
N TYR A 55 8.15 5.49 -5.20
CA TYR A 55 7.82 4.09 -5.32
C TYR A 55 6.41 3.95 -5.90
N THR A 56 6.19 2.92 -6.71
CA THR A 56 4.87 2.47 -7.14
C THR A 56 4.76 0.98 -6.88
N GLY A 57 3.61 0.55 -6.37
CA GLY A 57 3.33 -0.85 -6.11
C GLY A 57 1.84 -1.13 -6.27
N GLY A 58 1.47 -2.39 -6.10
CA GLY A 58 0.10 -2.86 -6.23
C GLY A 58 0.06 -4.33 -5.79
N ASN A 59 -1.14 -4.81 -5.43
CA ASN A 59 -1.35 -6.19 -5.00
C ASN A 59 -0.36 -6.65 -3.89
N MET A 60 -0.12 -5.77 -2.91
CA MET A 60 0.63 -6.05 -1.69
C MET A 60 -0.03 -5.31 -0.53
N PHE A 61 0.19 -5.77 0.70
CA PHE A 61 -0.46 -5.17 1.86
C PHE A 61 0.13 -3.83 2.29
N VAL A 62 -0.76 -2.93 2.69
CA VAL A 62 -0.45 -1.64 3.33
C VAL A 62 -0.82 -1.72 4.81
N TYR A 63 0.19 -1.58 5.67
CA TYR A 63 0.06 -1.58 7.12
C TYR A 63 0.18 -0.17 7.69
N PHE A 64 -0.86 0.27 8.40
CA PHE A 64 -0.93 1.62 8.95
C PHE A 64 -1.38 1.67 10.42
N SER A 65 -1.66 0.51 11.04
CA SER A 65 -1.97 0.39 12.46
C SER A 65 -1.45 -0.92 13.05
N LEU A 66 -0.83 -0.85 14.23
CA LEU A 66 -0.42 -2.03 15.01
C LEU A 66 -1.61 -2.84 15.53
N GLU A 67 -2.75 -2.20 15.74
CA GLU A 67 -3.98 -2.90 16.10
C GLU A 67 -4.47 -3.76 14.93
N GLN A 68 -4.38 -3.24 13.71
CA GLN A 68 -4.75 -3.98 12.51
C GLN A 68 -3.84 -5.15 12.20
N VAL A 69 -2.55 -5.06 12.52
CA VAL A 69 -1.65 -6.23 12.44
C VAL A 69 -2.21 -7.40 13.28
N ARG A 70 -2.75 -7.09 14.48
CA ARG A 70 -3.32 -8.11 15.38
C ARG A 70 -4.67 -8.64 14.89
N SER A 71 -5.49 -7.79 14.28
CA SER A 71 -6.79 -8.16 13.74
C SER A 71 -6.76 -8.61 12.26
N GLN A 72 -5.59 -8.59 11.63
CA GLN A 72 -5.38 -8.83 10.20
C GLN A 72 -6.21 -7.92 9.28
N ASP A 73 -6.48 -6.68 9.72
CA ASP A 73 -7.29 -5.70 8.99
C ASP A 73 -6.40 -4.73 8.17
N PHE A 74 -5.48 -5.29 7.40
CA PHE A 74 -4.68 -4.53 6.42
C PHE A 74 -5.48 -4.32 5.12
N LYS A 75 -4.98 -3.46 4.22
CA LYS A 75 -5.59 -3.25 2.91
C LYS A 75 -4.56 -3.47 1.81
N GLY A 76 -4.91 -4.28 0.82
CA GLY A 76 -4.17 -4.43 -0.43
C GLY A 76 -4.83 -3.56 -1.50
N PRO A 77 -4.30 -2.37 -1.81
CA PRO A 77 -4.74 -1.60 -2.97
C PRO A 77 -4.23 -2.24 -4.26
N ASP A 78 -5.04 -2.17 -5.31
CA ASP A 78 -4.61 -2.65 -6.64
C ASP A 78 -3.42 -1.85 -7.19
N PHE A 79 -3.37 -0.55 -6.92
CA PHE A 79 -2.23 0.29 -7.23
C PHE A 79 -2.08 1.40 -6.19
N PHE A 80 -0.83 1.75 -5.89
CA PHE A 80 -0.50 2.94 -5.12
C PHE A 80 0.83 3.54 -5.55
N ALA A 81 0.98 4.84 -5.29
CA ALA A 81 2.23 5.58 -5.50
C ALA A 81 2.59 6.38 -4.26
N VAL A 82 3.90 6.46 -3.99
CA VAL A 82 4.47 7.25 -2.89
C VAL A 82 5.66 8.03 -3.43
N LEU A 83 5.69 9.33 -3.22
CA LEU A 83 6.79 10.24 -3.56
C LEU A 83 7.56 10.63 -2.29
N GLY A 84 8.80 11.08 -2.44
CA GLY A 84 9.63 11.49 -1.29
C GLY A 84 10.25 10.33 -0.51
N VAL A 85 10.20 9.10 -1.03
CA VAL A 85 10.72 7.89 -0.38
C VAL A 85 11.92 7.31 -1.14
N PRO A 86 12.90 6.69 -0.47
CA PRO A 86 14.03 6.07 -1.16
C PRO A 86 13.60 4.96 -2.13
N LYS A 87 14.38 4.75 -3.20
CA LYS A 87 14.21 3.59 -4.09
C LYS A 87 14.51 2.29 -3.35
N GLY A 88 13.91 1.20 -3.81
CA GLY A 88 14.07 -0.12 -3.22
C GLY A 88 12.82 -0.99 -3.43
N GLU A 89 13.01 -2.30 -3.39
CA GLU A 89 11.90 -3.26 -3.37
C GLU A 89 11.24 -3.26 -2.00
N ARG A 90 9.90 -3.44 -1.97
CA ARG A 90 9.13 -3.64 -0.74
C ARG A 90 8.33 -4.92 -0.87
N ARG A 91 8.27 -5.70 0.21
CA ARG A 91 7.32 -6.80 0.35
C ARG A 91 5.93 -6.26 0.67
N SER A 92 5.88 -5.40 1.69
CA SER A 92 4.67 -4.69 2.12
C SER A 92 4.97 -3.21 2.27
N TRP A 93 3.94 -2.38 2.17
CA TRP A 93 4.07 -0.97 2.55
C TRP A 93 3.77 -0.80 4.04
N VAL A 94 4.80 -0.60 4.85
CA VAL A 94 4.66 -0.46 6.30
C VAL A 94 4.87 1.00 6.71
N VAL A 95 3.78 1.69 7.08
CA VAL A 95 3.78 3.15 7.27
C VAL A 95 4.76 3.62 8.36
N TRP A 96 4.95 2.84 9.43
CA TRP A 96 5.90 3.21 10.49
C TRP A 96 7.37 2.92 10.15
N GLU A 97 7.64 2.10 9.13
CA GLU A 97 8.99 1.92 8.60
C GLU A 97 9.31 2.99 7.54
N GLU A 98 8.37 3.26 6.64
CA GLU A 98 8.54 4.22 5.55
C GLU A 98 8.33 5.68 6.02
N GLY A 99 7.69 5.88 7.17
CA GLY A 99 7.39 7.20 7.76
C GLY A 99 6.20 7.92 7.14
N LYS A 100 5.56 7.35 6.10
CA LYS A 100 4.35 7.90 5.47
C LYS A 100 3.50 6.83 4.78
N GLY A 101 2.23 7.17 4.57
CA GLY A 101 1.32 6.40 3.72
C GLY A 101 1.41 6.79 2.24
N PRO A 102 0.62 6.13 1.37
CA PRO A 102 0.57 6.45 -0.04
C PRO A 102 0.08 7.87 -0.34
N ASP A 103 0.60 8.46 -1.42
CA ASP A 103 0.12 9.74 -1.94
C ASP A 103 -1.07 9.55 -2.89
N VAL A 104 -1.07 8.44 -3.63
CA VAL A 104 -2.14 8.04 -4.54
C VAL A 104 -2.49 6.58 -4.28
N VAL A 105 -3.79 6.27 -4.25
CA VAL A 105 -4.33 4.91 -4.32
C VAL A 105 -5.33 4.83 -5.47
N ILE A 106 -5.26 3.76 -6.25
CA ILE A 106 -6.20 3.45 -7.32
C ILE A 106 -6.72 2.03 -7.11
N GLU A 107 -8.04 1.87 -7.05
CA GLU A 107 -8.72 0.57 -7.06
C GLU A 107 -9.31 0.29 -8.44
N LEU A 108 -9.08 -0.91 -8.95
CA LEU A 108 -9.60 -1.40 -10.22
C LEU A 108 -10.80 -2.29 -9.91
N LEU A 109 -11.99 -1.77 -10.20
CA LEU A 109 -13.21 -2.38 -9.70
C LEU A 109 -13.52 -3.69 -10.43
N SER A 110 -13.93 -4.68 -9.65
CA SER A 110 -14.62 -5.86 -10.14
C SER A 110 -16.06 -5.90 -9.65
N SER A 111 -16.85 -6.85 -10.16
CA SER A 111 -18.19 -7.09 -9.64
C SER A 111 -18.21 -7.49 -8.16
N SER A 112 -17.15 -8.14 -7.67
CA SER A 112 -17.10 -8.64 -6.30
C SER A 112 -16.64 -7.57 -5.30
N THR A 113 -15.75 -6.66 -5.72
CA THR A 113 -15.12 -5.67 -4.82
C THR A 113 -15.72 -4.26 -4.90
N ALA A 114 -16.46 -3.93 -5.98
CA ALA A 114 -16.90 -2.55 -6.26
C ALA A 114 -17.59 -1.84 -5.09
N ASN A 115 -18.44 -2.54 -4.33
CA ASN A 115 -19.13 -1.96 -3.18
C ASN A 115 -18.18 -1.65 -2.02
N VAL A 116 -17.20 -2.52 -1.79
CA VAL A 116 -16.19 -2.37 -0.74
C VAL A 116 -15.23 -1.24 -1.10
N ASP A 117 -14.75 -1.19 -2.35
CA ASP A 117 -13.82 -0.17 -2.84
C ASP A 117 -14.45 1.23 -2.78
N LYS A 118 -15.66 1.40 -3.33
CA LYS A 118 -16.40 2.67 -3.28
C LYS A 118 -16.81 3.09 -1.86
N GLY A 119 -16.85 2.14 -0.93
CA GLY A 119 -17.41 2.30 0.41
C GLY A 119 -16.35 2.27 1.52
N GLU A 120 -16.13 1.08 2.08
CA GLU A 120 -15.27 0.87 3.25
C GLU A 120 -13.82 1.28 2.97
N LYS A 121 -13.21 0.76 1.91
CA LYS A 121 -11.81 1.06 1.58
C LYS A 121 -11.59 2.55 1.37
N LYS A 122 -12.47 3.22 0.62
CA LYS A 122 -12.44 4.68 0.47
C LYS A 122 -12.37 5.41 1.83
N ARG A 123 -13.23 5.03 2.79
CA ARG A 123 -13.22 5.66 4.13
C ARG A 123 -11.92 5.37 4.87
N ILE A 124 -11.38 4.16 4.76
CA ILE A 124 -10.11 3.79 5.39
C ILE A 124 -8.95 4.61 4.80
N TYR A 125 -8.86 4.69 3.47
CA TYR A 125 -7.83 5.49 2.80
C TYR A 125 -7.96 6.98 3.13
N GLN A 126 -9.18 7.51 3.18
CA GLN A 126 -9.43 8.92 3.49
C GLN A 126 -9.20 9.27 4.97
N ASP A 127 -9.81 8.53 5.89
CA ASP A 127 -9.93 8.94 7.29
C ASP A 127 -8.79 8.40 8.16
N GLN A 128 -8.24 7.24 7.80
CA GLN A 128 -7.18 6.57 8.56
C GLN A 128 -5.80 6.78 7.94
N LEU A 129 -5.59 6.37 6.68
CA LEU A 129 -4.29 6.59 6.01
C LEU A 129 -4.09 8.03 5.55
N ARG A 130 -5.19 8.78 5.38
CA ARG A 130 -5.19 10.16 4.86
C ARG A 130 -4.49 10.27 3.51
N VAL A 131 -4.75 9.29 2.63
CA VAL A 131 -4.28 9.30 1.25
C VAL A 131 -4.85 10.55 0.58
N PRO A 132 -3.99 11.46 0.06
CA PRO A 132 -4.43 12.68 -0.59
C PRO A 132 -5.35 12.44 -1.79
N GLU A 133 -5.04 11.42 -2.59
CA GLU A 133 -5.71 11.15 -3.85
C GLU A 133 -6.17 9.69 -3.91
N TYR A 134 -7.49 9.49 -3.97
CA TYR A 134 -8.11 8.16 -4.08
C TYR A 134 -8.98 8.08 -5.34
N TYR A 135 -8.64 7.14 -6.22
CA TYR A 135 -9.39 6.86 -7.44
C TYR A 135 -9.93 5.44 -7.43
N TRP A 136 -11.01 5.24 -8.16
CA TRP A 136 -11.46 3.91 -8.57
C TRP A 136 -11.83 3.94 -10.04
N PHE A 137 -11.65 2.82 -10.73
CA PHE A 137 -11.95 2.68 -12.15
C PHE A 137 -12.81 1.45 -12.41
N ASP A 138 -13.97 1.64 -13.03
CA ASP A 138 -14.84 0.54 -13.49
C ASP A 138 -14.55 0.28 -14.98
N PRO A 139 -13.96 -0.87 -15.36
CA PRO A 139 -13.66 -1.16 -16.76
C PRO A 139 -14.89 -1.44 -17.63
N PHE A 140 -16.09 -1.48 -17.05
CA PHE A 140 -17.34 -1.82 -17.74
C PHE A 140 -18.35 -0.68 -17.83
N ASN A 141 -18.10 0.49 -17.22
CA ASN A 141 -19.00 1.65 -17.24
C ASN A 141 -18.27 2.97 -17.49
#